data_AF-A0A378UL44-F1
#
_entry.id   AF-A0A378UL44-F1
#
_cell.length_a   1.000
_cell.length_b   1.000
_cell.length_c   1.000
_cell.angle_alpha   90.00
_cell.angle_beta   90.00
_cell.angle_gamma   90.00
#
_symmetry.space_group_name_H-M   'P 1'
#
loop_
_entity.id
_entity.type
_entity.pdbx_description
1 polymer ?
#
loop_
_entity_poly.entity_id
_entity_poly.type
_entity_poly.pdbx_seq_one_letter_code
_entity_poly.pdbx_strand_id
1 'polypeptide(L)'
;MAEVIAFLIEHFQDFDRCPPPEDLGPFLEDAGFDTMEIGNTLMMMEVLFNSSEFAAEPLFGDSLRVYCNEETEVLSAEIVGLLHYLAAENAISPEQREMVVHALTHIPADEITLDTAKVLTLLVLWAHKSELPVLIGDDLMSALHGKAVMH
;
A
#
# COMPACT_ATOMS: atom_id res chain seq x y z
N MET A 1 -5.35 6.04 8.19
CA MET A 1 -4.51 5.97 6.98
C MET A 1 -5.35 5.69 5.73
N ALA A 2 -6.33 4.76 5.79
CA ALA A 2 -7.20 4.44 4.65
C ALA A 2 -7.90 5.68 4.07
N GLU A 3 -8.46 6.53 4.93
CA GLU A 3 -9.16 7.75 4.53
C GLU A 3 -8.21 8.76 3.86
N VAL A 4 -7.00 8.91 4.38
CA VAL A 4 -5.95 9.76 3.78
C VAL A 4 -5.58 9.27 2.38
N ILE A 5 -5.35 7.97 2.20
CA ILE A 5 -4.99 7.40 0.89
C ILE A 5 -6.16 7.49 -0.09
N ALA A 6 -7.39 7.23 0.35
CA ALA A 6 -8.58 7.44 -0.46
C ALA A 6 -8.66 8.89 -0.94
N PHE A 7 -8.46 9.84 -0.03
CA PHE A 7 -8.42 11.26 -0.35
C PHE A 7 -7.33 11.61 -1.36
N LEU A 8 -6.11 11.07 -1.23
CA LEU A 8 -5.04 11.32 -2.20
C LEU A 8 -5.42 10.84 -3.61
N ILE A 9 -5.97 9.63 -3.72
CA ILE A 9 -6.39 9.05 -5.01
C ILE A 9 -7.53 9.86 -5.62
N GLU A 10 -8.46 10.38 -4.81
CA GLU A 10 -9.57 11.22 -5.29
C GLU A 10 -9.15 12.65 -5.65
N HIS A 11 -8.21 13.23 -4.90
CA HIS A 11 -7.84 14.63 -5.01
C HIS A 11 -6.73 14.87 -6.05
N PHE A 12 -5.87 13.88 -6.29
CA PHE A 12 -4.77 13.96 -7.25
C PHE A 12 -4.96 12.99 -8.41
N GLN A 13 -4.75 13.48 -9.63
CA GLN A 13 -4.88 12.64 -10.83
C GLN A 13 -3.83 11.52 -10.87
N ASP A 14 -2.60 11.82 -10.44
CA ASP A 14 -1.45 10.92 -10.47
C ASP A 14 -0.57 11.21 -9.26
N PHE A 15 0.20 10.21 -8.81
CA PHE A 15 1.16 10.36 -7.71
C PHE A 15 2.21 11.45 -7.97
N ASP A 16 2.62 11.65 -9.23
CA ASP A 16 3.57 12.72 -9.63
C ASP A 16 3.04 14.14 -9.35
N ARG A 17 1.74 14.29 -9.09
CA ARG A 17 1.09 15.56 -8.77
C ARG A 17 1.00 15.81 -7.27
N CYS A 18 1.33 14.83 -6.44
CA CYS A 18 1.38 15.02 -5.00
C CYS A 18 2.50 16.01 -4.64
N PRO A 19 2.24 16.97 -3.74
CA PRO A 19 3.29 17.81 -3.21
C PRO A 19 4.32 16.98 -2.41
N PRO A 20 5.54 17.52 -2.19
CA PRO A 20 6.52 16.86 -1.34
C PRO A 20 6.00 16.71 0.09
N PRO A 21 6.55 15.76 0.89
CA PRO A 21 6.05 15.48 2.25
C PRO A 21 5.97 16.70 3.16
N GLU A 22 6.89 17.67 3.00
CA GLU A 22 6.95 18.92 3.77
C GLU A 22 5.73 19.83 3.57
N ASP A 23 5.15 19.82 2.36
CA ASP A 23 3.96 20.61 2.01
C ASP A 23 2.67 19.78 2.14
N LEU A 24 2.76 18.46 1.95
CA LEU A 24 1.61 17.57 2.01
C LEU A 24 1.09 17.38 3.44
N GLY A 25 1.97 17.29 4.43
CA GLY A 25 1.57 17.13 5.84
C GLY A 25 0.62 18.24 6.30
N PRO A 26 1.01 19.52 6.23
CA PRO A 26 0.15 20.65 6.59
C PRO A 26 -1.14 20.71 5.76
N PHE A 27 -1.08 20.35 4.48
CA PHE A 27 -2.26 20.30 3.62
C PHE A 27 -3.28 19.25 4.10
N LEU A 28 -2.83 18.08 4.55
CA LEU A 28 -3.69 17.04 5.10
C LEU A 28 -4.21 17.40 6.50
N GLU A 29 -3.41 18.11 7.32
CA GLU A 29 -3.88 18.65 8.60
C GLU A 29 -4.99 19.69 8.39
N ASP A 30 -4.84 20.60 7.43
CA ASP A 30 -5.86 21.59 7.05
C ASP A 30 -7.14 20.91 6.49
N ALA A 31 -7.00 19.75 5.86
CA ALA A 31 -8.12 18.92 5.43
C ALA A 31 -8.82 18.18 6.60
N GLY A 32 -8.21 18.18 7.79
CA GLY A 32 -8.79 17.62 9.02
C GLY A 32 -8.41 16.18 9.33
N PHE A 33 -7.36 15.63 8.70
CA PHE A 33 -6.88 14.28 8.99
C PHE A 33 -6.10 14.21 10.30
N ASP A 34 -6.09 13.04 10.94
CA ASP A 34 -5.35 12.81 12.17
C ASP A 34 -3.84 12.73 11.93
N THR A 35 -3.04 13.28 12.85
CA THR A 35 -1.58 13.34 12.73
C THR A 35 -0.93 11.96 12.59
N MET A 36 -1.47 10.93 13.24
CA MET A 36 -0.96 9.56 13.13
C MET A 36 -1.22 9.00 11.73
N GLU A 37 -2.41 9.24 11.20
CA GLU A 37 -2.78 8.80 9.85
C GLU A 37 -1.95 9.51 8.77
N ILE A 38 -1.73 10.81 8.94
CA ILE A 38 -0.86 11.62 8.09
C ILE A 38 0.56 11.07 8.16
N GLY A 39 1.10 10.85 9.36
CA GLY A 39 2.46 10.33 9.55
C GLY A 39 2.69 9.00 8.85
N ASN A 40 1.75 8.05 9.00
CA ASN A 40 1.83 6.74 8.33
C ASN A 40 1.79 6.88 6.80
N THR A 41 0.92 7.75 6.27
CA THR A 41 0.85 7.99 4.83
C THR A 41 2.12 8.65 4.31
N LEU A 42 2.65 9.67 4.99
CA LEU A 42 3.90 10.35 4.59
C LEU A 42 5.10 9.39 4.61
N MET A 43 5.21 8.55 5.64
CA MET A 43 6.24 7.51 5.71
C MET A 43 6.15 6.58 4.49
N MET A 44 4.94 6.16 4.12
CA MET A 44 4.77 5.32 2.93
C MET A 44 5.14 6.04 1.63
N MET A 45 4.84 7.33 1.53
CA MET A 45 5.25 8.12 0.38
C MET A 45 6.77 8.20 0.25
N GLU A 46 7.51 8.29 1.36
CA GLU A 46 8.97 8.21 1.33
C GLU A 46 9.47 6.87 0.79
N VAL A 47 8.84 5.75 1.16
CA VAL A 47 9.18 4.42 0.59
C VAL A 47 8.99 4.43 -0.93
N LEU A 48 7.89 5.02 -1.42
CA LEU A 48 7.60 5.11 -2.85
C LEU A 48 8.58 6.04 -3.59
N PHE A 49 8.97 7.16 -2.99
CA PHE A 49 9.97 8.07 -3.56
C PHE A 49 11.37 7.43 -3.64
N ASN A 50 11.70 6.49 -2.75
CA ASN A 50 12.95 5.74 -2.75
C ASN A 50 12.86 4.40 -3.49
N SER A 51 11.81 4.19 -4.30
CA SER A 51 11.50 2.97 -5.07
C SER A 51 12.67 2.34 -5.84
N SER A 52 13.69 3.13 -6.23
CA SER A 52 14.88 2.64 -6.94
C SER A 52 15.64 1.52 -6.21
N GLU A 53 15.50 1.41 -4.89
CA GLU A 53 16.12 0.34 -4.08
C GLU A 53 15.47 -1.03 -4.28
N PHE A 54 14.23 -1.07 -4.77
CA PHE A 54 13.45 -2.31 -4.95
C PHE A 54 13.55 -2.87 -6.36
N ALA A 55 14.34 -2.23 -7.24
CA ALA A 55 14.53 -2.68 -8.61
C ALA A 55 15.05 -4.13 -8.66
N ALA A 56 14.12 -5.06 -8.90
CA ALA A 56 14.41 -6.47 -9.00
C ALA A 56 14.51 -6.87 -10.49
N GLU A 57 15.51 -7.67 -10.84
CA GLU A 57 15.49 -8.34 -12.13
C GLU A 57 14.23 -9.24 -12.22
N PRO A 58 13.58 -9.34 -13.38
CA PRO A 58 12.36 -10.12 -13.52
C PRO A 58 12.65 -11.58 -13.15
N LEU A 59 12.15 -11.98 -11.98
CA LEU A 59 12.15 -13.37 -11.55
C LEU A 59 11.22 -14.16 -12.47
N PHE A 60 11.57 -15.41 -12.74
CA PHE A 60 10.73 -16.33 -13.52
C PHE A 60 9.32 -16.38 -12.90
N GLY A 61 8.28 -16.33 -13.74
CA GLY A 61 6.88 -16.14 -13.31
C GLY A 61 6.33 -17.14 -12.29
N ASP A 62 6.99 -18.28 -12.09
CA ASP A 62 6.59 -19.32 -11.14
C ASP A 62 7.41 -19.32 -9.84
N SER A 63 8.20 -18.27 -9.58
CA SER A 63 9.08 -18.20 -8.40
C SER A 63 8.28 -17.86 -7.14
N LEU A 64 8.51 -18.63 -6.07
CA LEU A 64 7.95 -18.36 -4.75
C LEU A 64 8.88 -17.46 -3.94
N ARG A 65 8.32 -16.40 -3.34
CA ARG A 65 9.03 -15.58 -2.35
C ARG A 65 9.06 -16.31 -1.01
N VAL A 66 10.23 -16.34 -0.37
CA VAL A 66 10.40 -16.82 1.01
C VAL A 66 10.46 -15.61 1.94
N TYR A 67 9.66 -15.61 3.00
CA TYR A 67 9.66 -14.55 4.02
C TYR A 67 10.65 -14.88 5.13
N CYS A 68 11.39 -13.88 5.61
CA CYS A 68 12.28 -14.06 6.75
C CYS A 68 11.51 -14.03 8.08
N ASN A 69 12.16 -14.42 9.18
CA ASN A 69 11.49 -14.50 10.47
C ASN A 69 10.95 -13.14 10.91
N GLU A 70 11.75 -12.09 10.72
CA GLU A 70 11.40 -10.70 11.03
C GLU A 70 10.15 -10.25 10.28
N GLU A 71 10.02 -10.62 9.00
CA GLU A 71 8.81 -10.36 8.22
C GLU A 71 7.62 -11.15 8.74
N THR A 72 7.79 -12.43 9.08
CA THR A 72 6.67 -13.26 9.57
C THR A 72 6.18 -12.89 10.97
N GLU A 73 6.99 -12.16 11.75
CA GLU A 73 6.56 -11.58 13.03
C GLU A 73 5.59 -10.40 12.83
N VAL A 74 5.72 -9.69 11.71
CA VAL A 74 4.92 -8.51 11.36
C VAL A 74 3.74 -8.89 10.44
N LEU A 75 4.01 -9.71 9.43
CA LEU A 75 3.07 -10.10 8.39
C LEU A 75 2.31 -11.36 8.81
N SER A 76 1.05 -11.18 9.17
CA SER A 76 0.17 -12.31 9.46
C SER A 76 -0.01 -13.22 8.23
N ALA A 77 -0.43 -14.47 8.46
CA ALA A 77 -0.70 -15.41 7.38
C ALA A 77 -1.75 -14.90 6.37
N GLU A 78 -2.70 -14.07 6.82
CA GLU A 78 -3.71 -13.45 5.95
C GLU A 78 -3.08 -12.41 5.00
N ILE A 79 -2.16 -11.60 5.50
CA ILE A 79 -1.44 -10.60 4.70
C ILE A 79 -0.53 -11.29 3.67
N VAL A 80 0.21 -12.31 4.11
CA VAL A 80 1.03 -13.12 3.20
C VAL A 80 0.17 -13.78 2.12
N GLY A 81 -1.00 -14.30 2.50
CA GLY A 81 -1.98 -14.88 1.58
C GLY A 81 -2.49 -13.87 0.55
N LEU A 82 -2.81 -12.64 0.97
CA LEU A 82 -3.20 -11.55 0.08
C LEU A 82 -2.11 -11.23 -0.94
N LEU A 83 -0.86 -11.01 -0.49
CA LEU A 83 0.25 -10.68 -1.39
C LEU A 83 0.54 -11.81 -2.38
N HIS A 84 0.44 -13.06 -1.94
CA HIS A 84 0.57 -14.21 -2.81
C HIS A 84 -0.56 -14.27 -3.85
N TYR A 85 -1.81 -14.03 -3.44
CA TYR A 85 -2.96 -13.98 -4.33
C TYR A 85 -2.80 -12.88 -5.40
N LEU A 86 -2.47 -11.66 -5.00
CA LEU A 86 -2.28 -10.54 -5.92
C LEU A 86 -1.15 -10.79 -6.93
N ALA A 87 -0.05 -11.41 -6.48
CA ALA A 87 1.05 -11.79 -7.37
C ALA A 87 0.63 -12.90 -8.36
N ALA A 88 -0.11 -13.91 -7.91
CA ALA A 88 -0.56 -15.02 -8.75
C ALA A 88 -1.52 -14.56 -9.87
N GLU A 89 -2.36 -13.56 -9.58
CA GLU A 89 -3.24 -12.94 -10.56
C GLU A 89 -2.56 -11.85 -11.42
N ASN A 90 -1.24 -11.66 -11.27
CA ASN A 90 -0.46 -10.59 -11.92
C ASN A 90 -0.99 -9.18 -11.64
N ALA A 91 -1.68 -8.98 -10.51
CA ALA A 91 -2.17 -7.68 -10.08
C ALA A 91 -1.06 -6.79 -9.52
N ILE A 92 -0.01 -7.40 -8.95
CA ILE A 92 1.22 -6.71 -8.51
C ILE A 92 2.45 -7.36 -9.13
N SER A 93 3.45 -6.55 -9.49
CA SER A 93 4.76 -7.04 -9.90
C SER A 93 5.60 -7.49 -8.68
N PRO A 94 6.67 -8.27 -8.87
CA PRO A 94 7.59 -8.61 -7.79
C PRO A 94 8.16 -7.37 -7.07
N GLU A 95 8.48 -6.33 -7.84
CA GLU A 95 8.96 -5.04 -7.33
C GLU A 95 7.92 -4.38 -6.40
N GLN A 96 6.67 -4.28 -6.87
CA GLN A 96 5.56 -3.71 -6.10
C GLN A 96 5.28 -4.51 -4.83
N ARG A 97 5.39 -5.84 -4.89
CA ARG A 97 5.25 -6.70 -3.72
C ARG A 97 6.31 -6.38 -2.66
N GLU A 98 7.58 -6.19 -3.06
CA GLU A 98 8.65 -5.84 -2.11
C GLU A 98 8.42 -4.44 -1.51
N MET A 99 7.92 -3.48 -2.28
CA MET A 99 7.53 -2.16 -1.75
C MET A 99 6.44 -2.27 -0.68
N VAL A 100 5.40 -3.07 -0.92
CA VAL A 100 4.33 -3.28 0.07
C VAL A 100 4.86 -3.98 1.32
N VAL A 101 5.69 -5.01 1.16
CA VAL A 101 6.31 -5.72 2.30
C VAL A 101 7.16 -4.76 3.12
N HIS A 102 8.03 -4.00 2.48
CA HIS A 102 8.89 -3.02 3.14
C HIS A 102 8.09 -1.95 3.87
N ALA A 103 7.01 -1.45 3.26
CA ALA A 103 6.12 -0.50 3.90
C ALA A 103 5.47 -1.05 5.16
N LEU A 104 4.95 -2.28 5.08
CA LEU A 104 4.31 -2.95 6.21
C LEU A 104 5.29 -3.15 7.37
N THR A 105 6.56 -3.46 7.12
CA THR A 105 7.55 -3.61 8.19
C THR A 105 7.94 -2.31 8.90
N HIS A 106 7.57 -1.15 8.33
CA HIS A 106 7.79 0.16 8.94
C HIS A 106 6.58 0.71 9.69
N ILE A 107 5.40 0.09 9.55
CA ILE A 107 4.22 0.44 10.34
C ILE A 107 4.29 -0.26 11.71
N PRO A 108 3.84 0.39 12.81
CA PRO A 108 3.70 -0.27 14.10
C PRO A 108 2.86 -1.55 14.02
N ALA A 109 3.35 -2.65 14.60
CA ALA A 109 2.72 -3.97 14.45
C ALA A 109 1.26 -4.04 14.92
N ASP A 110 0.85 -3.17 15.84
CA ASP A 110 -0.52 -3.05 16.35
C ASP A 110 -1.50 -2.38 15.37
N GLU A 111 -1.00 -1.66 14.36
CA GLU A 111 -1.79 -1.02 13.31
C GLU A 111 -1.87 -1.86 12.02
N ILE A 112 -1.08 -2.94 11.94
CA ILE A 112 -1.02 -3.80 10.77
C ILE A 112 -2.21 -4.74 10.76
N THR A 113 -3.09 -4.52 9.79
CA THR A 113 -4.26 -5.36 9.51
C THR A 113 -4.28 -5.74 8.04
N LEU A 114 -5.17 -6.68 7.68
CA LEU A 114 -5.38 -7.02 6.27
C LEU A 114 -5.83 -5.79 5.45
N ASP A 115 -6.69 -4.95 6.02
CA ASP A 115 -7.16 -3.73 5.36
C ASP A 115 -6.01 -2.73 5.18
N THR A 116 -5.12 -2.59 6.19
CA THR A 116 -3.89 -1.80 6.08
C THR A 116 -3.03 -2.25 4.89
N ALA A 117 -2.83 -3.57 4.73
CA ALA A 117 -2.07 -4.14 3.61
C ALA A 117 -2.74 -3.89 2.24
N LYS A 118 -4.07 -3.99 2.15
CA LYS A 118 -4.83 -3.67 0.93
C LYS A 118 -4.68 -2.20 0.54
N VAL A 119 -4.83 -1.32 1.51
CA VAL A 119 -4.71 0.14 1.33
C VAL A 119 -3.31 0.53 0.86
N LEU A 120 -2.25 -0.03 1.47
CA LEU A 120 -0.88 0.20 1.01
C LEU A 120 -0.66 -0.32 -0.41
N THR A 121 -1.21 -1.50 -0.72
CA THR A 121 -1.11 -2.07 -2.06
C THR A 121 -1.75 -1.15 -3.10
N LEU A 122 -2.92 -0.58 -2.80
CA LEU A 122 -3.57 0.41 -3.66
C LEU A 122 -2.71 1.65 -3.89
N LEU A 123 -2.08 2.16 -2.83
CA LEU A 123 -1.21 3.33 -2.95
C LEU A 123 0.00 3.04 -3.86
N VAL A 124 0.63 1.87 -3.74
CA VAL A 124 1.74 1.44 -4.61
C VAL A 124 1.28 1.32 -6.07
N LEU A 125 0.13 0.70 -6.29
CA LEU A 125 -0.44 0.51 -7.63
C LEU A 125 -0.81 1.84 -8.28
N TRP A 126 -1.38 2.76 -7.51
CA TRP A 126 -1.68 4.11 -7.94
C TRP A 126 -0.40 4.89 -8.28
N ALA A 127 0.64 4.79 -7.45
CA ALA A 127 1.93 5.43 -7.71
C ALA A 127 2.59 4.94 -9.01
N HIS A 128 2.50 3.65 -9.30
CA HIS A 128 3.04 3.04 -10.51
C HIS A 128 2.08 3.07 -11.73
N LYS A 129 0.91 3.72 -11.60
CA LYS A 129 -0.12 3.79 -12.68
C LYS A 129 -0.48 2.41 -13.25
N SER A 130 -0.57 1.42 -12.36
CA SER A 130 -0.79 0.03 -12.75
C SER A 130 -2.26 -0.25 -13.05
N GLU A 131 -2.51 -1.03 -14.09
CA GLU A 131 -3.86 -1.49 -14.43
C GLU A 131 -4.23 -2.69 -13.56
N LEU A 132 -5.43 -2.68 -12.98
CA LEU A 132 -5.94 -3.75 -12.14
C LEU A 132 -7.11 -4.47 -12.80
N PRO A 133 -7.19 -5.81 -12.68
CA PRO A 133 -8.42 -6.52 -12.98
C PRO A 133 -9.58 -6.03 -12.11
N VAL A 134 -10.76 -5.82 -12.72
CA VAL A 134 -11.93 -5.20 -12.05
C VAL A 134 -12.26 -5.85 -10.70
N LEU A 135 -12.31 -7.19 -10.64
CA LEU A 135 -12.67 -7.91 -9.41
C LEU A 135 -11.65 -7.73 -8.28
N ILE A 136 -10.37 -7.57 -8.62
CA ILE A 136 -9.31 -7.33 -7.64
C ILE A 136 -9.36 -5.87 -7.19
N GLY A 137 -9.60 -4.95 -8.13
CA GLY A 137 -9.85 -3.55 -7.83
C GLY A 137 -10.98 -3.39 -6.80
N ASP A 138 -12.13 -4.03 -7.01
CA ASP A 138 -13.25 -3.97 -6.08
C ASP A 138 -12.90 -4.50 -4.68
N ASP A 139 -12.18 -5.63 -4.58
CA ASP A 139 -11.77 -6.20 -3.29
C ASP A 139 -10.78 -5.31 -2.53
N LEU A 140 -9.83 -4.68 -3.24
CA LEU A 140 -8.89 -3.75 -2.64
C LEU A 140 -9.56 -2.44 -2.23
N MET A 141 -10.38 -1.86 -3.11
CA MET A 141 -11.11 -0.62 -2.86
C MET A 141 -12.04 -0.74 -1.65
N SER A 142 -12.59 -1.94 -1.39
CA SER A 142 -13.41 -2.18 -0.19
C SER A 142 -12.68 -1.83 1.13
N ALA A 143 -11.35 -1.85 1.15
CA ALA A 143 -10.55 -1.47 2.32
C ALA A 143 -10.47 0.06 2.52
N LEU A 144 -10.67 0.87 1.48
CA LEU A 144 -10.69 2.33 1.58
C LEU A 144 -11.97 2.86 2.22
N HIS A 145 -13.10 2.21 1.92
CA HIS A 145 -14.42 2.68 2.37
C HIS A 145 -14.79 2.22 3.79
N GLY A 146 -13.88 1.50 4.45
CA GLY A 146 -14.17 0.72 5.64
C GLY A 146 -15.22 -0.35 5.34
N LYS A 147 -15.29 -1.40 6.15
CA LYS A 147 -16.47 -2.26 6.16
C LYS A 147 -17.70 -1.37 6.42
N ALA A 148 -18.44 -1.04 5.38
CA ALA A 148 -19.86 -0.72 5.50
C ALA A 148 -20.49 -1.99 6.06
N VAL A 149 -20.52 -2.09 7.39
CA VAL A 149 -21.19 -3.16 8.11
C VAL A 149 -22.64 -3.12 7.66
N MET A 150 -23.00 -4.11 6.82
CA MET A 150 -24.39 -4.46 6.60
C MET A 150 -25.04 -4.66 7.97
N HIS A 151 -26.01 -3.81 8.27
CA HIS A 151 -26.87 -3.92 9.44
C HIS A 151 -28.12 -4.72 9.12
#